data_AF-A0A8K0CQ66-F1
#
_entry.id   AF-A0A8K0CQ66-F1
#
_cell.length_a   1.000
_cell.length_b   1.000
_cell.length_c   1.000
_cell.angle_alpha   90.00
_cell.angle_beta   90.00
_cell.angle_gamma   90.00
#
_symmetry.space_group_name_H-M   'P 1'
#
loop_
_entity.id
_entity.type
_entity.pdbx_description
1 polymer ?
#
loop_
_entity_poly.entity_id
_entity_poly.type
_entity_poly.pdbx_seq_one_letter_code
_entity_poly.pdbx_strand_id
1 'polypeptide(L)'
;MPVQQHKKNRIRVQKRYIGTSNLALDCQVNIRSHKKILWQNPTPSSTRVYRPIRIRFLQETVDITKEETKYVEDQAKDLRKTEIPTSNGVIYVRHTLLPTMVDAKVCNSATNTVFMMKCYICKKTSQYFND
;
A
#
# COMPACT_ATOMS: atom_id res chain seq x y z
N MET A 1 33.72 49.20 0.52
CA MET A 1 32.63 48.47 -0.19
C MET A 1 32.50 47.10 0.47
N PRO A 2 31.37 46.78 1.12
CA PRO A 2 31.22 45.52 1.85
C PRO A 2 30.88 44.37 0.90
N VAL A 3 31.64 43.28 1.02
CA VAL A 3 31.46 42.02 0.29
C VAL A 3 30.21 41.31 0.84
N GLN A 4 29.18 41.16 0.00
CA GLN A 4 28.00 40.40 0.36
C GLN A 4 28.33 38.89 0.42
N GLN A 5 28.27 38.33 1.63
CA GLN A 5 28.36 36.89 1.83
C GLN A 5 27.04 36.23 1.40
N HIS A 6 27.06 35.52 0.28
CA HIS A 6 25.98 34.62 -0.13
C HIS A 6 25.82 33.49 0.90
N LYS A 7 24.79 33.58 1.75
CA LYS A 7 24.34 32.46 2.59
C LYS A 7 23.88 31.32 1.69
N LYS A 8 24.67 30.24 1.59
CA LYS A 8 24.25 28.96 1.00
C LYS A 8 23.05 28.43 1.79
N ASN A 9 21.84 28.53 1.23
CA ASN A 9 20.67 27.84 1.75
C ASN A 9 20.90 26.32 1.62
N ARG A 10 21.31 25.67 2.71
CA ARG A 10 21.28 24.20 2.81
C ARG A 10 19.81 23.77 2.80
N ILE A 11 19.36 23.20 1.70
CA ILE A 11 18.10 22.44 1.66
C ILE A 11 18.27 21.29 2.66
N ARG A 12 17.51 21.32 3.76
CA ARG A 12 17.41 20.17 4.66
C ARG A 12 16.61 19.10 3.94
N VAL A 13 17.30 18.14 3.31
CA VAL A 13 16.64 16.94 2.79
C VAL A 13 16.09 16.17 4.00
N GLN A 14 14.77 16.01 4.05
CA GLN A 14 14.12 15.23 5.09
C GLN A 14 14.53 13.76 4.92
N LYS A 15 15.20 13.18 5.93
CA LYS A 15 15.79 11.82 5.86
C LYS A 15 14.78 10.68 5.95
N ARG A 16 13.49 10.99 6.11
CA ARG A 16 12.41 10.01 6.29
C ARG A 16 11.39 10.16 5.17
N TYR A 17 10.87 9.04 4.71
CA TYR A 17 9.82 8.99 3.70
C TYR A 17 8.81 7.89 4.02
N ILE A 18 7.62 8.03 3.49
CA ILE A 18 6.61 6.96 3.41
C ILE A 18 6.44 6.59 1.93
N GLY A 19 6.37 5.28 1.66
CA GLY A 19 6.24 4.74 0.32
C GLY A 19 5.09 3.75 0.24
N THR A 20 4.27 3.92 -0.79
CA THR A 20 3.15 3.04 -1.13
C THR A 20 3.50 2.30 -2.42
N SER A 21 3.28 1.00 -2.44
CA SER A 21 3.53 0.16 -3.62
C SER A 21 2.47 -0.93 -3.75
N ASN A 22 2.33 -1.48 -4.95
CA ASN A 22 1.52 -2.66 -5.21
C ASN A 22 2.36 -3.80 -5.79
N LEU A 23 1.77 -4.99 -5.71
CA LEU A 23 2.32 -6.24 -6.22
C LEU A 23 1.18 -7.02 -6.86
N ALA A 24 1.34 -7.40 -8.13
CA ALA A 24 0.45 -8.37 -8.76
C ALA A 24 0.81 -9.78 -8.24
N LEU A 25 -0.17 -10.46 -7.63
CA LEU A 25 0.00 -11.80 -7.07
C LEU A 25 -0.43 -12.88 -8.06
N ASP A 26 -1.64 -12.76 -8.59
CA ASP A 26 -2.19 -13.70 -9.56
C ASP A 26 -3.22 -13.03 -10.48
N CYS A 27 -3.55 -13.73 -11.56
CA CYS A 27 -4.64 -13.42 -12.47
C CYS A 27 -5.46 -14.69 -12.68
N GLN A 28 -6.76 -14.61 -12.46
CA GLN A 28 -7.67 -15.74 -12.50
C GLN A 28 -8.81 -15.47 -13.50
N VAL A 29 -9.25 -16.51 -14.18
CA VAL A 29 -10.46 -16.51 -15.01
C VAL A 29 -11.52 -17.39 -14.38
N ASN A 30 -12.77 -16.95 -14.43
CA ASN A 30 -13.91 -17.76 -14.01
C ASN A 30 -14.62 -18.29 -15.27
N ILE A 31 -14.59 -19.61 -15.47
CA ILE A 31 -15.22 -20.30 -16.59
C ILE A 31 -16.27 -21.25 -16.02
N ARG A 32 -17.56 -20.98 -16.29
CA ARG A 32 -18.68 -21.85 -15.84
C ARG A 32 -18.61 -22.20 -14.34
N SER A 33 -18.32 -21.20 -13.51
CA SER A 33 -18.16 -21.33 -12.05
C SER A 33 -16.89 -22.05 -11.57
N HIS A 34 -15.98 -22.42 -12.48
CA HIS A 34 -14.65 -22.90 -12.13
C HIS A 34 -13.63 -21.76 -12.24
N LYS A 35 -12.89 -21.54 -11.16
CA LYS A 35 -11.75 -20.61 -11.16
C LYS A 35 -10.53 -21.32 -11.70
N LYS A 36 -9.88 -20.71 -12.70
CA LYS A 36 -8.60 -21.15 -13.25
C LYS A 36 -7.58 -20.02 -13.13
N ILE A 37 -6.42 -20.31 -12.55
CA ILE A 37 -5.30 -19.37 -12.50
C ILE A 37 -4.68 -19.31 -13.90
N LEU A 38 -4.66 -18.12 -14.49
CA LEU A 38 -4.00 -17.85 -15.78
C LEU A 38 -2.53 -17.53 -15.59
N TRP A 39 -2.22 -16.78 -14.52
CA TRP A 39 -0.88 -16.36 -14.19
C TRP A 39 -0.74 -16.22 -12.68
N GLN A 40 0.42 -16.57 -12.15
CA GLN A 40 0.78 -16.38 -10.76
C GLN A 40 2.21 -15.88 -10.69
N ASN A 41 2.45 -14.93 -9.80
CA ASN A 41 3.79 -14.40 -9.57
C ASN A 41 4.69 -15.50 -8.98
N PRO A 42 5.78 -15.90 -9.66
CA PRO A 42 6.65 -16.97 -9.16
C PRO A 42 7.53 -16.53 -7.98
N THR A 43 7.69 -15.22 -7.76
CA THR A 43 8.60 -14.67 -6.74
C THR A 43 7.98 -13.47 -6.01
N PRO A 44 6.88 -13.65 -5.26
CA PRO A 44 6.15 -12.53 -4.64
C PRO A 44 6.98 -11.73 -3.63
N SER A 45 7.98 -12.36 -3.00
CA SER A 45 8.87 -11.71 -2.03
C SER A 45 10.01 -10.91 -2.67
N SER A 46 10.17 -10.96 -4.00
CA SER A 46 11.26 -10.26 -4.69
C SER A 46 11.00 -8.77 -4.79
N THR A 47 11.97 -7.92 -4.43
CA THR A 47 11.83 -6.46 -4.54
C THR A 47 11.61 -5.99 -5.99
N ARG A 48 12.01 -6.79 -6.99
CA ARG A 48 11.90 -6.45 -8.42
C ARG A 48 10.47 -6.42 -8.95
N VAL A 49 9.53 -7.08 -8.26
CA VAL A 49 8.13 -7.18 -8.70
C VAL A 49 7.21 -6.12 -8.06
N TYR A 50 7.71 -5.37 -7.07
CA TYR A 50 6.98 -4.26 -6.47
C TYR A 50 6.94 -3.07 -7.43
N ARG A 51 5.79 -2.43 -7.54
CA ARG A 51 5.60 -1.22 -8.35
C ARG A 51 5.24 -0.06 -7.43
N PRO A 52 6.10 0.98 -7.31
CA PRO A 52 5.79 2.15 -6.50
C PRO A 52 4.55 2.88 -7.03
N ILE A 53 3.62 3.21 -6.15
CA ILE A 53 2.45 4.06 -6.42
C ILE A 53 2.79 5.51 -6.05
N ARG A 54 3.31 5.73 -4.84
CA ARG A 54 3.59 7.06 -4.30
C ARG A 54 4.73 7.03 -3.30
N ILE A 55 5.57 8.06 -3.30
CA ILE A 55 6.62 8.30 -2.30
C ILE A 55 6.46 9.72 -1.77
N ARG A 56 6.46 9.90 -0.45
CA ARG A 56 6.40 11.22 0.20
C ARG A 56 7.57 11.38 1.17
N PHE A 57 8.31 12.48 1.05
CA PHE A 57 9.42 12.81 1.96
C PHE A 57 8.89 13.51 3.19
N LEU A 58 8.49 12.75 4.19
CA LEU A 58 7.98 13.22 5.46
C LEU A 58 8.17 12.13 6.53
N GLN A 59 8.13 12.53 7.80
CA GLN A 59 8.19 11.58 8.90
C GLN A 59 6.84 10.90 9.07
N GLU A 60 6.84 9.57 9.11
CA GLU A 60 5.64 8.76 9.39
C GLU A 60 5.02 9.13 10.75
N THR A 61 3.75 9.52 10.74
CA THR A 61 2.91 9.79 11.93
C THR A 61 1.57 9.07 11.76
N VAL A 62 0.80 8.93 12.85
CA VAL A 62 -0.53 8.28 12.79
C VAL A 62 -1.46 8.95 11.78
N ASP A 63 -1.47 10.28 11.72
CA ASP A 63 -2.33 11.04 10.81
C ASP A 63 -1.91 10.85 9.34
N ILE A 64 -0.61 10.88 9.07
CA ILE A 64 -0.05 10.62 7.74
C ILE A 64 -0.36 9.19 7.31
N THR A 65 -0.21 8.21 8.20
CA THR A 65 -0.52 6.81 7.89
C THR A 65 -1.99 6.66 7.54
N LYS A 66 -2.91 7.27 8.30
CA LYS A 66 -4.35 7.27 7.98
C LYS A 66 -4.66 7.96 6.66
N GLU A 67 -4.02 9.11 6.39
CA GLU A 67 -4.16 9.83 5.13
C GLU A 67 -3.73 8.94 3.95
N GLU A 68 -2.57 8.27 4.07
CA GLU A 68 -2.04 7.41 3.02
C GLU A 68 -2.87 6.13 2.84
N THR A 69 -3.33 5.50 3.93
CA THR A 69 -4.27 4.36 3.86
C THR A 69 -5.55 4.75 3.14
N LYS A 70 -6.16 5.88 3.51
CA LYS A 70 -7.38 6.38 2.88
C LYS A 70 -7.15 6.69 1.40
N TYR A 71 -6.02 7.32 1.06
CA TYR A 71 -5.66 7.61 -0.33
C TYR A 71 -5.63 6.34 -1.18
N VAL A 72 -5.03 5.25 -0.69
CA VAL A 72 -4.98 3.97 -1.41
C VAL A 72 -6.35 3.30 -1.48
N GLU A 73 -7.11 3.32 -0.40
CA GLU A 73 -8.46 2.75 -0.36
C GLU A 73 -9.40 3.44 -1.33
N ASP A 74 -9.36 4.77 -1.40
CA ASP A 74 -10.20 5.55 -2.31
C ASP A 74 -9.79 5.30 -3.77
N GLN A 75 -8.48 5.22 -4.07
CA GLN A 75 -8.02 4.80 -5.41
C GLN A 75 -8.43 3.37 -5.76
N ALA A 76 -8.43 2.46 -4.80
CA ALA A 76 -8.84 1.08 -5.03
C ALA A 76 -10.36 0.98 -5.30
N LYS A 77 -11.18 1.81 -4.66
CA LYS A 77 -12.63 1.89 -4.91
C LYS A 77 -12.94 2.45 -6.31
N ASP A 78 -12.17 3.46 -6.74
CA ASP A 78 -12.36 4.11 -8.04
C ASP A 78 -11.71 3.33 -9.21
N LEU A 79 -11.08 2.19 -8.93
CA LEU A 79 -10.33 1.44 -9.91
C LEU A 79 -11.25 0.80 -10.95
N ARG A 80 -11.12 1.24 -12.19
CA ARG A 80 -11.91 0.73 -13.32
C ARG A 80 -11.33 -0.57 -13.86
N LYS A 81 -12.20 -1.41 -14.41
CA LYS A 81 -11.78 -2.59 -15.19
C LYS A 81 -10.90 -2.15 -16.37
N THR A 82 -9.86 -2.92 -16.66
CA THR A 82 -9.08 -2.71 -17.89
C THR A 82 -9.77 -3.42 -19.05
N GLU A 83 -9.95 -2.70 -20.15
CA GLU A 83 -10.56 -3.21 -21.37
C GLU A 83 -9.46 -3.51 -22.38
N ILE A 84 -9.35 -4.78 -22.79
CA ILE A 84 -8.35 -5.23 -23.75
C ILE A 84 -9.09 -5.62 -25.03
N PRO A 85 -9.05 -4.79 -26.09
CA PRO A 85 -9.66 -5.13 -27.37
C PRO A 85 -8.90 -6.28 -28.03
N THR A 86 -9.63 -7.22 -28.60
CA THR A 86 -9.13 -8.39 -29.33
C THR A 86 -9.91 -8.54 -30.63
N SER A 87 -9.43 -9.36 -31.57
CA SER A 87 -10.14 -9.64 -32.83
C SER A 87 -11.56 -10.19 -32.62
N ASN A 88 -11.79 -10.83 -31.48
CA ASN A 88 -13.02 -11.57 -31.17
C ASN A 88 -13.88 -10.86 -30.11
N GLY A 89 -13.59 -9.58 -29.82
CA GLY A 89 -14.32 -8.77 -28.83
C GLY A 89 -13.42 -8.12 -27.78
N VAL A 90 -13.98 -7.75 -26.64
CA VAL A 90 -13.26 -7.05 -25.56
C VAL A 90 -13.14 -7.96 -24.33
N ILE A 91 -11.92 -8.15 -23.85
CA ILE A 91 -11.64 -8.82 -22.58
C ILE A 91 -11.63 -7.78 -21.46
N TYR A 92 -12.37 -8.05 -20.39
CA TYR A 92 -12.40 -7.19 -19.21
C TYR A 92 -11.59 -7.80 -18.07
N VAL A 93 -10.61 -7.06 -17.57
CA VAL A 93 -9.81 -7.43 -16.41
C VAL A 93 -10.28 -6.61 -15.21
N ARG A 94 -10.86 -7.29 -14.22
CA ARG A 94 -11.20 -6.69 -12.92
C ARG A 94 -9.99 -6.76 -12.00
N HIS A 95 -9.64 -5.62 -11.40
CA HIS A 95 -8.56 -5.52 -10.44
C HIS A 95 -9.11 -5.59 -9.01
N THR A 96 -8.45 -6.37 -8.15
CA THR A 96 -8.78 -6.46 -6.71
C THR A 96 -7.51 -6.20 -5.92
N LEU A 97 -7.49 -5.12 -5.14
CA LEU A 97 -6.35 -4.74 -4.31
C LEU A 97 -6.63 -5.13 -2.86
N LEU A 98 -5.63 -5.69 -2.19
CA LEU A 98 -5.69 -6.05 -0.78
C LEU A 98 -4.49 -5.40 -0.06
N PRO A 99 -4.70 -4.58 0.97
CA PRO A 99 -3.61 -3.95 1.73
C PRO A 99 -3.01 -4.94 2.74
N THR A 100 -2.28 -5.94 2.25
CA THR A 100 -1.70 -7.01 3.09
C THR A 100 -0.25 -6.75 3.49
N MET A 101 0.46 -5.90 2.74
CA MET A 101 1.88 -5.58 2.98
C MET A 101 2.00 -4.33 3.86
N VAL A 102 1.44 -4.43 5.06
CA VAL A 102 1.45 -3.38 6.09
C VAL A 102 2.03 -3.95 7.38
N ASP A 103 2.81 -3.14 8.08
CA ASP A 103 3.34 -3.55 9.39
C ASP A 103 2.26 -3.42 10.49
N ALA A 104 2.51 -4.06 11.64
CA ALA A 104 1.58 -4.02 12.76
C ALA A 104 1.35 -2.61 13.33
N LYS A 105 2.31 -1.70 13.21
CA LYS A 105 2.19 -0.30 13.68
C LYS A 105 1.25 0.49 12.75
N VAL A 106 1.32 0.26 11.45
CA VAL A 106 0.37 0.78 10.46
C VAL A 106 -1.02 0.22 10.73
N CYS A 107 -1.17 -1.08 10.97
CA CYS A 107 -2.46 -1.69 11.36
C CYS A 107 -3.03 -1.09 12.65
N ASN A 108 -2.19 -0.84 13.66
CA ASN A 108 -2.61 -0.16 14.88
C ASN A 108 -3.12 1.26 14.59
N SER A 109 -2.38 2.00 13.75
CA SER A 109 -2.74 3.36 13.35
C SER A 109 -4.06 3.41 12.56
N ALA A 110 -4.25 2.48 11.62
CA ALA A 110 -5.44 2.35 10.80
C ALA A 110 -6.68 1.92 11.61
N THR A 111 -6.50 1.03 12.58
CA THR A 111 -7.60 0.51 13.42
C THR A 111 -7.84 1.31 14.72
N ASN A 112 -7.22 2.49 14.84
CA ASN A 112 -7.26 3.35 16.04
C ASN A 112 -6.87 2.63 17.34
N THR A 113 -5.95 1.67 17.25
CA THR A 113 -5.42 0.94 18.41
C THR A 113 -4.27 1.74 18.99
N VAL A 114 -4.51 2.42 20.12
CA VAL A 114 -3.58 3.40 20.72
C VAL A 114 -2.29 2.76 21.23
N PHE A 115 -2.34 1.51 21.69
CA PHE A 115 -1.20 0.85 22.34
C PHE A 115 -0.66 -0.28 21.48
N MET A 116 0.67 -0.32 21.29
CA MET A 116 1.34 -1.41 20.58
C MET A 116 1.16 -2.78 21.25
N MET A 117 0.86 -2.80 22.56
CA MET A 117 0.58 -4.01 23.33
C MET A 117 -0.88 -4.49 23.27
N LYS A 118 -1.74 -3.83 22.48
CA LYS A 118 -3.11 -4.29 22.20
C LYS A 118 -3.15 -4.91 20.81
N CYS A 119 -3.85 -6.03 20.68
CA CYS A 119 -4.08 -6.63 19.37
C CYS A 119 -5.00 -5.74 18.53
N TYR A 120 -4.58 -5.34 17.32
CA TYR A 120 -5.43 -4.55 16.44
C TYR A 120 -6.67 -5.32 15.93
N ILE A 121 -6.65 -6.65 15.98
CA ILE A 121 -7.74 -7.53 15.56
C ILE A 121 -8.77 -7.68 16.70
N CYS A 122 -8.36 -8.25 17.85
CA CYS A 122 -9.28 -8.60 18.94
C CYS A 122 -9.34 -7.57 20.08
N LYS A 123 -8.53 -6.50 20.03
CA LYS A 123 -8.49 -5.40 21.01
C LYS A 123 -8.09 -5.78 22.45
N LYS A 124 -7.81 -7.07 22.73
CA LYS A 124 -7.27 -7.55 24.00
C LYS A 124 -5.82 -7.07 24.20
N THR A 125 -5.39 -6.95 25.46
CA THR A 125 -3.98 -6.81 25.85
C THR A 125 -3.35 -8.18 26.09
N SER A 126 -2.02 -8.23 26.14
CA SER A 126 -1.26 -9.48 26.39
C SER A 126 -1.68 -10.24 27.64
N GLN A 127 -2.24 -9.55 28.65
CA GLN A 127 -2.76 -10.17 29.87
C GLN A 127 -3.89 -11.18 29.60
N TYR A 128 -4.74 -10.92 28.61
CA TYR A 128 -5.96 -11.70 28.33
C TYR A 128 -5.83 -12.58 27.08
N PHE A 129 -4.61 -12.79 26.58
CA PHE A 129 -4.41 -13.57 25.35
C PHE A 129 -4.53 -15.08 25.57
N ASN A 130 -4.28 -15.54 26.79
CA ASN A 130 -4.38 -16.94 27.17
C ASN A 130 -5.71 -17.29 27.86
N ASP A 131 -6.59 -16.29 28.01
CA ASP A 131 -7.97 -16.44 28.50
C ASP A 131 -8.95 -16.59 27.32
#